data_AF-A0A4R3JA35-F1
#
_entry.id   AF-A0A4R3JA35-F1
#
_cell.length_a   1.000
_cell.length_b   1.000
_cell.length_c   1.000
_cell.angle_alpha   90.00
_cell.angle_beta   90.00
_cell.angle_gamma   90.00
#
_symmetry.space_group_name_H-M   'P 1'
#
loop_
_entity.id
_entity.type
_entity.pdbx_description
1 polymer ?
#
loop_
_entity_poly.entity_id
_entity_poly.type
_entity_poly.pdbx_seq_one_letter_code
_entity_poly.pdbx_strand_id
1 'polypeptide(L)' 'MEIIEEQLQPSETDILVDKIFTPGGTHVVERPAKRPTGVIWLLLEPKQITETPPLQELQRLQGLA' A
#
# COMPACT_ATOMS: atom_id res chain seq x y z
N MET A 1 14.35 7.72 -4.09
CA MET A 1 13.70 7.72 -2.76
C MET A 1 14.30 8.88 -2.00
N GLU A 2 13.48 9.85 -1.67
CA GLU A 2 13.90 11.07 -0.99
C GLU A 2 13.48 10.97 0.48
N ILE A 3 14.33 11.44 1.40
CA ILE A 3 13.99 11.57 2.81
C ILE A 3 13.63 13.02 3.06
N ILE A 4 12.44 13.27 3.61
CA ILE A 4 11.93 14.59 3.97
C ILE A 4 11.77 14.59 5.49
N GLU A 5 12.21 15.66 6.17
CA GLU A 5 12.08 15.79 7.64
C GLU A 5 10.67 16.21 8.10
N GLU A 6 9.72 16.32 7.18
CA GLU A 6 8.34 16.71 7.44
C GLU A 6 7.50 15.51 7.91
N GLN A 7 6.64 15.73 8.91
CA GLN A 7 5.68 14.73 9.34
C GLN A 7 4.52 14.64 8.35
N LEU A 8 4.63 13.72 7.40
CA LEU A 8 3.55 13.39 6.48
C LEU A 8 2.44 12.64 7.22
N GLN A 9 1.20 13.11 7.09
CA GLN A 9 0.03 12.35 7.52
C GLN A 9 -0.29 11.32 6.43
N PRO A 10 -0.19 10.00 6.73
CA PRO A 10 -0.56 8.98 5.76
C PRO A 10 -2.06 9.02 5.46
N SER A 11 -2.41 8.84 4.19
CA SER A 11 -3.77 8.52 3.76
C SER A 11 -4.23 7.18 4.35
N GLU A 12 -5.55 6.95 4.38
CA GLU A 12 -6.13 5.67 4.83
C GLU A 12 -5.63 4.46 4.03
N THR A 13 -5.21 4.68 2.79
CA THR A 13 -4.68 3.64 1.90
C THR A 13 -3.16 3.49 1.96
N ASP A 14 -2.45 4.35 2.68
CA ASP A 14 -1.00 4.32 2.71
C ASP A 14 -0.49 3.15 3.56
N ILE A 15 0.46 2.40 3.01
CA ILE A 15 1.10 1.28 3.69
C ILE A 15 2.48 1.72 4.18
N LEU A 16 2.63 1.83 5.49
CA LEU A 16 3.93 2.11 6.11
C LEU A 16 4.90 0.94 5.90
N VAL A 17 6.13 1.30 5.51
CA VAL A 17 7.27 0.37 5.42
C VAL A 17 7.86 0.10 6.80
N ASP A 18 8.58 -1.00 6.93
CA ASP A 18 9.16 -1.41 8.22
C ASP A 18 10.53 -0.77 8.47
N LYS A 19 11.31 -0.65 7.39
CA LYS A 19 12.65 -0.10 7.39
C LYS A 19 12.91 0.61 6.07
N ILE A 20 13.67 1.69 6.14
CA ILE A 20 14.15 2.42 4.98
C ILE A 20 15.67 2.28 4.95
N PHE A 21 16.21 1.74 3.86
CA PHE A 21 17.65 1.61 3.65
C PHE A 21 18.14 2.76 2.78
N THR A 22 19.04 3.58 3.30
CA THR A 22 19.68 4.68 2.58
C THR A 22 21.20 4.56 2.65
N PRO A 23 21.96 5.28 1.80
CA PRO A 23 23.42 5.30 1.94
C PRO A 23 23.90 5.77 3.32
N GLY A 24 23.12 6.62 3.99
CA GLY A 24 23.42 7.14 5.34
C GLY A 24 23.08 6.18 6.48
N GLY A 25 22.37 5.08 6.21
CA GLY A 25 22.04 4.08 7.21
C GLY A 25 20.67 3.43 7.04
N THR A 26 20.23 2.74 8.09
CA THR A 26 18.92 2.10 8.13
C THR A 26 18.02 2.83 9.11
N HIS A 27 16.86 3.29 8.66
CA HIS A 27 15.84 3.92 9.50
C HIS A 27 14.74 2.89 9.79
N VAL A 28 14.43 2.68 11.07
CA VAL A 28 13.32 1.81 11.50
C VAL A 28 12.08 2.66 11.70
N VAL A 29 10.96 2.26 11.13
CA VAL A 29 9.68 2.96 11.27
C VAL A 29 8.85 2.25 12.34
N GLU A 30 8.50 2.96 13.42
CA GLU A 30 7.61 2.42 14.44
C GLU A 30 6.20 2.24 13.86
N ARG A 31 5.57 1.09 14.16
CA ARG A 31 4.29 0.71 13.57
C ARG A 31 3.13 1.11 14.46
N PRO A 32 2.24 2.02 14.03
CA PRO A 32 1.03 2.33 14.78
C PRO A 32 -0.08 1.29 14.61
N ALA A 33 -0.09 0.53 13.50
CA ALA A 33 -1.18 -0.41 13.16
C ALA A 33 -0.69 -1.68 12.43
N LYS A 34 -1.53 -2.73 12.40
CA LYS A 34 -1.27 -3.96 11.64
C LYS A 34 -1.42 -3.69 10.13
N ARG A 35 -0.55 -4.30 9.32
CA ARG A 35 -0.61 -4.21 7.85
C ARG A 35 -1.90 -4.89 7.34
N PRO A 36 -2.66 -4.26 6.44
CA PRO A 36 -3.79 -4.91 5.80
C PRO A 36 -3.32 -6.14 5.00
N THR A 37 -4.13 -7.18 4.99
CA THR A 37 -3.84 -8.43 4.26
C THR A 37 -4.79 -8.56 3.08
N GLY A 38 -4.23 -8.89 1.91
CA GLY A 38 -5.01 -9.01 0.68
C GLY A 38 -5.48 -7.67 0.13
N VAL A 39 -6.41 -7.72 -0.83
CA VAL A 39 -6.99 -6.54 -1.46
C VAL A 39 -8.27 -6.16 -0.72
N ILE A 40 -8.39 -4.90 -0.30
CA ILE A 40 -9.62 -4.36 0.28
C ILE A 40 -10.50 -3.86 -0.86
N TRP A 41 -11.28 -4.76 -1.47
CA TRP A 41 -12.08 -4.47 -2.66
C TRP A 41 -13.06 -3.30 -2.50
N LEU A 42 -13.56 -3.04 -1.28
CA LEU A 42 -14.47 -1.95 -0.97
C LEU A 42 -13.87 -0.55 -1.14
N LEU A 43 -12.54 -0.42 -1.15
CA LEU A 43 -11.83 0.85 -1.31
C LEU A 43 -11.45 1.14 -2.77
N LEU A 44 -11.75 0.23 -3.70
CA LEU A 44 -11.39 0.37 -5.10
C LEU A 44 -12.54 0.95 -5.92
N GLU A 45 -12.25 1.99 -6.68
CA GLU A 45 -13.16 2.49 -7.70
C GLU A 45 -13.18 1.54 -8.91
N PRO A 46 -14.33 1.39 -9.61
CA PRO A 46 -14.43 0.53 -10.79
C PRO A 46 -13.40 0.84 -11.88
N LYS A 47 -13.02 2.11 -12.01
CA LYS A 47 -11.99 2.56 -12.96
C LYS A 47 -10.61 2.01 -12.60
N GLN A 48 -10.24 2.01 -11.32
CA GLN A 48 -8.96 1.47 -10.84
C GLN A 48 -8.85 -0.04 -11.12
N ILE A 49 -9.95 -0.78 -10.99
CA ILE A 49 -10.02 -2.20 -11.34
C ILE A 49 -9.87 -2.39 -12.86
N THR A 50 -10.55 -1.57 -13.65
CA THR A 50 -10.52 -1.65 -15.11
C THR A 50 -9.11 -1.31 -15.67
N GLU A 51 -8.42 -0.35 -15.07
CA GLU A 51 -7.11 0.13 -15.53
C GLU A 51 -5.92 -0.66 -14.96
N THR A 52 -6.16 -1.58 -14.02
CA THR A 52 -5.12 -2.39 -13.39
C THR A 52 -5.34 -3.87 -13.72
N PRO A 53 -4.81 -4.39 -14.85
CA PRO A 53 -5.03 -5.79 -15.26
C PRO A 53 -4.76 -6.84 -14.16
N PRO A 54 -3.74 -6.69 -13.29
CA PRO A 54 -3.55 -7.60 -12.17
C PRO A 54 -4.76 -7.71 -11.22
N LEU A 55 -5.52 -6.63 -11.00
CA LEU A 55 -6.71 -6.65 -10.14
C LEU A 55 -7.86 -7.44 -10.77
N GLN A 56 -8.01 -7.36 -12.10
CA GLN A 56 -9.03 -8.13 -12.83
C GLN A 56 -8.78 -9.63 -12.71
N GLU A 57 -7.51 -10.05 -12.85
CA GLU A 57 -7.14 -11.46 -12.72
C GLU A 57 -7.37 -11.96 -11.30
N LEU A 58 -7.01 -11.15 -10.29
CA LEU A 58 -7.29 -11.48 -8.88
C LEU A 58 -8.79 -11.63 -8.59
N GLN A 59 -9.67 -10.81 -9.19
CA GLN A 59 -11.12 -10.98 -9.03
C GLN A 59 -11.61 -12.31 -9.60
N ARG A 60 -11.12 -12.71 -10.78
CA ARG A 60 -11.48 -14.00 -11.40
C ARG A 60 -11.04 -15.17 -10.53
N LEU A 61 -9.81 -15.14 -10.02
CA LEU A 61 -9.27 -16.18 -9.15
C LEU A 61 -10.02 -16.29 -7.82
N GLN A 62 -10.63 -15.20 -7.34
CA GLN A 62 -11.44 -15.17 -6.12
C GLN A 62 -12.94 -15.42 -6.35
N GLY A 63 -13.39 -15.57 -7.60
CA GLY A 63 -14.81 -15.75 -7.94
C GLY A 63 -15.68 -14.50 -7.72
N LEU A 64 -15.08 -13.31 -7.79
CA LEU A 64 -15.73 -12.02 -7.58
C LEU A 64 -16.22 -11.36 -8.89
N ALA A 65 -15.94 -11.98 -10.05
CA ALA A 65 -16.22 -11.48 -11.40
C ALA A 65 -16.83 -12.56 -12.29
#